data_AF-A0A7G8IPU8-F1
#
_entry.id   AF-A0A7G8IPU8-F1
#
_cell.length_a   1.000
_cell.length_b   1.000
_cell.length_c   1.000
_cell.angle_alpha   90.00
_cell.angle_beta   90.00
_cell.angle_gamma   90.00
#
_symmetry.space_group_name_H-M   'P 1'
#
loop_
_entity.id
_entity.type
_entity.pdbx_description
1 polymer ?
#
loop_
_entity_poly.entity_id
_entity_poly.type
_entity_poly.pdbx_seq_one_letter_code
_entity_poly.pdbx_strand_id
1 'polypeptide(L)'
;MSHRYDVVVVGAGTTGAAAAYHLTQAGVSNILCLDMGTPGLGRTEARKVANGTPLTQPDEDTFVPHYSGTRVFEGGQNGPRTIKMIVTLPPYEMLDGIADLFGWDGVKTYLDLAQHGLKLELDLARKLLPNPDQQVKQNGSLMVCEADRSERLRQEFNFLQSLGCPCEWWDEERVIAAHGASAGYVAGIWFPQDARIDSVSFAKSLLDAALKTGSLTLRDQCSPVVDIQNDDSRSHAVIKLEDGECLEAKQVIVATGGMFFDKQLAGILTPRYSYLAALPHIDPGPLGGMDAPDSANFFTLGFTHDWCVENNFVRISGEDHYSGLKSPRAKQRCGRLAQWGWTKYPYLEFGADYPATYGIYSETPDFMPLIGKTDPESCVCYMVGCNAWGQASLSAAAALAAPLLGYRDMSEAEQRTADLFSIRRFSAR
;
A
#
# COMPACT_ATOMS: atom_id res chain seq x y z
N MET A 1 -33.07 -12.40 9.28
CA MET A 1 -32.82 -13.52 8.35
C MET A 1 -31.31 -13.59 8.19
N SER A 2 -30.64 -14.72 8.40
CA SER A 2 -29.18 -14.78 8.17
C SER A 2 -28.92 -14.80 6.67
N HIS A 3 -28.14 -13.83 6.19
CA HIS A 3 -27.67 -13.81 4.81
C HIS A 3 -26.41 -14.66 4.74
N ARG A 4 -26.46 -15.75 3.97
CA ARG A 4 -25.36 -16.72 3.86
C ARG A 4 -24.65 -16.57 2.51
N TYR A 5 -23.36 -16.28 2.57
CA TYR A 5 -22.48 -16.08 1.41
C TYR A 5 -21.48 -17.23 1.27
N ASP A 6 -20.95 -17.43 0.07
CA ASP A 6 -19.81 -18.32 -0.12
C ASP A 6 -18.53 -17.65 0.38
N VAL A 7 -18.31 -16.38 0.00
CA VAL A 7 -17.19 -15.57 0.47
C VAL A 7 -17.64 -14.17 0.87
N VAL A 8 -17.18 -13.68 2.01
CA VAL A 8 -17.24 -12.25 2.37
C VAL A 8 -15.84 -11.65 2.32
N VAL A 9 -15.66 -10.56 1.60
CA VAL A 9 -14.44 -9.74 1.60
C VAL A 9 -14.70 -8.48 2.41
N VAL A 10 -13.97 -8.28 3.51
CA VAL A 10 -14.09 -7.10 4.38
C VAL A 10 -12.99 -6.10 4.02
N GLY A 11 -13.41 -4.93 3.53
CA GLY A 11 -12.55 -3.86 3.03
C GLY A 11 -12.53 -3.82 1.49
N ALA A 12 -12.84 -2.66 0.91
CA ALA A 12 -12.85 -2.40 -0.52
C ALA A 12 -11.75 -1.40 -0.95
N GLY A 13 -10.61 -1.43 -0.24
CA GLY A 13 -9.34 -0.85 -0.72
C GLY A 13 -8.74 -1.68 -1.86
N THR A 14 -7.54 -1.32 -2.35
CA THR A 14 -6.90 -2.02 -3.48
C THR A 14 -6.81 -3.53 -3.28
N THR A 15 -6.33 -4.00 -2.13
CA THR A 15 -6.18 -5.44 -1.84
C THR A 15 -7.52 -6.18 -1.84
N GLY A 16 -8.54 -5.63 -1.18
CA GLY A 16 -9.86 -6.27 -1.11
C GLY A 16 -10.60 -6.26 -2.45
N ALA A 17 -10.50 -5.16 -3.20
CA ALA A 17 -11.02 -5.07 -4.56
C ALA A 17 -10.36 -6.08 -5.50
N ALA A 18 -9.02 -6.22 -5.43
CA ALA A 18 -8.29 -7.20 -6.21
C ALA A 18 -8.65 -8.64 -5.80
N ALA A 19 -8.77 -8.94 -4.50
CA ALA A 19 -9.18 -10.25 -4.02
C ALA A 19 -10.59 -10.62 -4.52
N ALA A 20 -11.55 -9.70 -4.41
CA ALA A 20 -12.90 -9.88 -4.93
C ALA A 20 -12.90 -10.10 -6.45
N TYR A 21 -12.12 -9.32 -7.20
CA TYR A 21 -11.93 -9.52 -8.64
C TYR A 21 -11.41 -10.92 -8.95
N HIS A 22 -10.30 -11.35 -8.33
CA HIS A 22 -9.71 -12.66 -8.57
C HIS A 22 -10.62 -13.83 -8.19
N LEU A 23 -11.42 -13.69 -7.13
CA LEU A 23 -12.43 -14.68 -6.76
C LEU A 23 -13.51 -14.82 -7.86
N THR A 24 -14.01 -13.71 -8.42
CA THR A 24 -14.96 -13.80 -9.54
C THR A 24 -14.34 -14.43 -10.78
N GLN A 25 -13.06 -14.15 -11.07
CA GLN A 25 -12.36 -14.77 -12.20
C GLN A 25 -12.13 -16.27 -12.00
N ALA A 26 -12.05 -16.73 -10.75
CA ALA A 26 -11.96 -18.15 -10.40
C ALA A 26 -13.33 -18.87 -10.38
N GLY A 27 -14.42 -18.19 -10.75
CA GLY A 27 -15.77 -18.76 -10.80
C GLY A 27 -16.46 -18.88 -9.45
N VAL A 28 -15.95 -18.21 -8.41
CA VAL A 28 -16.63 -18.14 -7.11
C VAL A 28 -17.88 -17.30 -7.26
N SER A 29 -19.03 -17.90 -6.98
CA SER A 29 -20.35 -17.25 -6.97
C SER A 29 -20.71 -16.75 -5.56
N ASN A 30 -21.70 -15.86 -5.45
CA ASN A 30 -22.27 -15.41 -4.17
C ASN A 30 -21.23 -14.81 -3.20
N ILE A 31 -20.49 -13.82 -3.69
CA ILE A 31 -19.50 -13.05 -2.94
C ILE A 31 -20.14 -11.76 -2.43
N LEU A 32 -19.85 -11.37 -1.20
CA LEU A 32 -20.16 -10.04 -0.67
C LEU A 32 -18.86 -9.27 -0.39
N CYS A 33 -18.71 -8.08 -0.92
CA CYS A 33 -17.66 -7.14 -0.50
C CYS A 33 -18.29 -6.05 0.38
N LEU A 34 -17.74 -5.89 1.59
CA LEU A 34 -18.17 -4.91 2.59
C LEU A 34 -17.17 -3.78 2.71
N ASP A 35 -17.63 -2.53 2.68
CA ASP A 35 -16.83 -1.39 3.08
C ASP A 35 -17.65 -0.42 3.94
N MET A 36 -17.05 0.06 5.02
CA MET A 36 -17.72 1.01 5.93
C MET A 36 -17.77 2.45 5.39
N GLY A 37 -17.03 2.72 4.31
CA GLY A 37 -16.95 4.00 3.64
C GLY A 37 -17.04 3.81 2.12
N THR A 38 -16.39 4.71 1.38
CA THR A 38 -16.37 4.63 -0.09
C THR A 38 -15.17 3.79 -0.55
N PRO A 39 -15.33 2.85 -1.51
CA PRO A 39 -14.24 2.03 -2.01
C PRO A 39 -13.00 2.84 -2.41
N GLY A 40 -11.83 2.38 -1.96
CA GLY A 40 -10.54 3.06 -2.12
C GLY A 40 -10.32 4.30 -1.25
N LEU A 41 -11.36 4.92 -0.68
CA LEU A 41 -11.26 6.16 0.11
C LEU A 41 -11.34 5.91 1.62
N GLY A 42 -12.07 4.87 2.04
CA GLY A 42 -12.45 4.66 3.42
C GLY A 42 -13.57 5.62 3.85
N ARG A 43 -13.72 5.82 5.15
CA ARG A 43 -14.75 6.72 5.71
C ARG A 43 -14.15 8.11 5.93
N THR A 44 -14.75 9.11 5.30
CA THR A 44 -14.15 10.45 5.16
C THR A 44 -14.69 11.48 6.14
N GLU A 45 -15.61 11.10 7.04
CA GLU A 45 -16.16 12.02 8.03
C GLU A 45 -15.17 12.31 9.17
N ALA A 46 -15.05 13.59 9.53
CA ALA A 46 -14.29 14.02 10.70
C ALA A 46 -15.01 13.60 11.99
N ARG A 47 -14.21 13.16 12.97
CA ARG A 47 -14.67 12.79 14.30
C ARG A 47 -13.95 13.61 15.34
N LYS A 48 -14.71 14.06 16.34
CA LYS A 48 -14.15 14.66 17.55
C LYS A 48 -13.72 13.55 18.50
N VAL A 49 -12.55 13.67 19.09
CA VAL A 49 -12.05 12.76 20.13
C VAL A 49 -13.00 12.80 21.33
N ALA A 50 -13.23 11.64 21.96
CA ALA A 50 -14.09 11.53 23.12
C ALA A 50 -13.62 12.43 24.28
N ASN A 51 -14.58 13.06 24.97
CA ASN A 51 -14.31 13.91 26.13
C ASN A 51 -13.54 13.13 27.21
N GLY A 52 -12.47 13.73 27.75
CA GLY A 52 -11.62 13.10 28.78
C GLY A 52 -10.49 12.23 28.23
N THR A 53 -10.38 12.06 26.91
CA THR A 53 -9.18 11.44 26.31
C THR A 53 -7.95 12.30 26.63
N PRO A 54 -6.85 11.71 27.16
CA PRO A 54 -5.64 12.46 27.50
C PRO A 54 -4.90 12.87 26.23
N LEU A 55 -5.24 14.03 25.68
CA LEU A 55 -4.53 14.64 24.56
C LEU A 55 -3.33 15.45 25.06
N THR A 56 -2.22 15.36 24.34
CA THR A 56 -1.09 16.28 24.50
C THR A 56 -1.33 17.55 23.68
N GLN A 57 -0.66 18.67 24.01
CA GLN A 57 -0.78 19.93 23.24
C GLN A 57 -0.72 19.80 21.70
N PRO A 58 0.16 18.97 21.10
CA PRO A 58 0.24 18.83 19.65
C PRO A 58 -0.84 17.92 19.03
N ASP A 59 -1.67 17.24 19.82
CA ASP A 59 -2.67 16.32 19.29
C ASP A 59 -3.91 17.09 18.78
N GLU A 60 -4.41 16.74 17.59
CA GLU A 60 -5.70 17.26 17.13
C GLU A 60 -6.86 16.64 17.93
N ASP A 61 -7.85 17.46 18.25
CA ASP A 61 -9.10 17.01 18.89
C ASP A 61 -10.17 16.60 17.87
N THR A 62 -9.96 16.89 16.59
CA THR A 62 -10.87 16.61 15.48
C THR A 62 -10.07 16.16 14.26
N PHE A 63 -10.31 14.94 13.77
CA PHE A 63 -9.61 14.37 12.60
C PHE A 63 -10.42 13.24 11.96
N VAL A 64 -9.97 12.71 10.83
CA VAL A 64 -10.60 11.57 10.14
C VAL A 64 -9.81 10.29 10.42
N PRO A 65 -10.32 9.36 11.25
CA PRO A 65 -9.56 8.17 11.65
C PRO A 65 -9.46 7.09 10.57
N HIS A 66 -10.28 7.18 9.53
CA HIS A 66 -10.51 6.11 8.57
C HIS A 66 -10.26 6.54 7.12
N TYR A 67 -9.36 7.50 6.89
CA TYR A 67 -8.82 7.71 5.56
C TYR A 67 -8.02 6.48 5.14
N SER A 68 -8.42 5.85 4.04
CA SER A 68 -7.71 4.69 3.50
C SER A 68 -6.28 5.05 3.14
N GLY A 69 -5.33 4.16 3.42
CA GLY A 69 -4.00 4.22 2.85
C GLY A 69 -4.02 4.12 1.32
N THR A 70 -5.10 3.64 0.70
CA THR A 70 -5.35 3.70 -0.75
C THR A 70 -5.70 5.11 -1.22
N ARG A 71 -6.20 5.98 -0.34
CA ARG A 71 -6.60 7.35 -0.67
C ARG A 71 -5.37 8.20 -0.94
N VAL A 72 -5.50 9.04 -1.96
CA VAL A 72 -4.49 9.97 -2.46
C VAL A 72 -5.15 11.34 -2.65
N PHE A 73 -4.51 12.27 -3.36
CA PHE A 73 -5.13 13.54 -3.71
C PHE A 73 -6.26 13.38 -4.74
N GLU A 74 -7.04 14.44 -4.96
CA GLU A 74 -8.24 14.41 -5.81
C GLU A 74 -7.98 14.72 -7.29
N GLY A 75 -6.78 15.20 -7.64
CA GLY A 75 -6.43 15.66 -8.99
C GLY A 75 -6.56 17.18 -9.16
N GLY A 76 -6.07 17.68 -10.30
CA GLY A 76 -6.16 19.09 -10.66
C GLY A 76 -5.45 19.98 -9.63
N GLN A 77 -6.12 21.02 -9.15
CA GLN A 77 -5.57 21.94 -8.13
C GLN A 77 -5.41 21.30 -6.75
N ASN A 78 -6.03 20.14 -6.51
CA ASN A 78 -6.01 19.46 -5.21
C ASN A 78 -4.86 18.46 -5.06
N GLY A 79 -3.90 18.43 -5.99
CA GLY A 79 -2.72 17.57 -5.97
C GLY A 79 -2.82 16.34 -6.90
N PRO A 80 -1.72 15.59 -7.09
CA PRO A 80 -1.63 14.51 -8.07
C PRO A 80 -2.29 13.20 -7.64
N ARG A 81 -2.83 12.44 -8.60
CA ARG A 81 -3.54 11.18 -8.30
C ARG A 81 -2.66 9.95 -8.44
N THR A 82 -1.64 10.01 -9.31
CA THR A 82 -0.82 8.83 -9.65
C THR A 82 0.40 8.73 -8.74
N ILE A 83 0.14 8.46 -7.46
CA ILE A 83 1.19 8.53 -6.42
C ILE A 83 1.56 7.17 -5.84
N LYS A 84 0.68 6.16 -5.92
CA LYS A 84 0.96 4.87 -5.30
C LYS A 84 1.98 4.14 -6.14
N MET A 85 3.12 3.82 -5.54
CA MET A 85 4.17 3.14 -6.25
C MET A 85 3.83 1.65 -6.43
N ILE A 86 4.28 1.11 -7.55
CA ILE A 86 4.30 -0.30 -7.88
C ILE A 86 5.80 -0.64 -7.98
N VAL A 87 6.39 -0.99 -6.83
CA VAL A 87 7.84 -1.23 -6.69
C VAL A 87 8.14 -2.70 -6.47
N THR A 88 9.32 -3.12 -6.93
CA THR A 88 9.75 -4.51 -6.94
C THR A 88 10.71 -4.91 -5.82
N LEU A 89 11.19 -3.92 -5.05
CA LEU A 89 12.02 -4.15 -3.87
C LEU A 89 11.20 -4.62 -2.67
N PRO A 90 11.80 -5.31 -1.70
CA PRO A 90 11.14 -5.63 -0.44
C PRO A 90 11.15 -4.50 0.59
N PRO A 91 10.20 -4.52 1.54
CA PRO A 91 9.95 -3.43 2.48
C PRO A 91 11.00 -3.30 3.58
N TYR A 92 11.45 -2.04 3.76
CA TYR A 92 12.09 -1.39 4.92
C TYR A 92 13.35 -1.99 5.55
N GLU A 93 13.62 -3.28 5.38
CA GLU A 93 14.92 -3.88 5.70
C GLU A 93 15.78 -3.92 4.44
N MET A 94 17.04 -3.55 4.60
CA MET A 94 18.02 -3.82 3.56
C MET A 94 18.02 -5.32 3.21
N LEU A 95 18.47 -5.69 2.01
CA LEU A 95 18.31 -7.07 1.53
C LEU A 95 18.96 -8.13 2.43
N ASP A 96 20.06 -7.80 3.11
CA ASP A 96 20.68 -8.69 4.09
C ASP A 96 19.85 -8.86 5.37
N GLY A 97 19.12 -7.85 5.83
CA GLY A 97 18.17 -7.99 6.95
C GLY A 97 17.04 -8.96 6.63
N ILE A 98 16.49 -8.87 5.41
CA ILE A 98 15.48 -9.82 4.94
C ILE A 98 16.08 -11.21 4.75
N ALA A 99 17.33 -11.29 4.28
CA ALA A 99 18.04 -12.57 4.19
C ALA A 99 18.30 -13.18 5.58
N ASP A 100 18.51 -12.40 6.63
CA ASP A 100 18.64 -12.90 8.00
C ASP A 100 17.34 -13.54 8.50
N LEU A 101 16.18 -13.03 8.07
CA LEU A 101 14.86 -13.55 8.45
C LEU A 101 14.39 -14.72 7.58
N PHE A 102 14.62 -14.65 6.26
CA PHE A 102 14.01 -15.56 5.28
C PHE A 102 15.02 -16.30 4.39
N GLY A 103 16.32 -16.05 4.57
CA GLY A 103 17.37 -16.53 3.67
C GLY A 103 17.38 -15.80 2.33
N TRP A 104 18.47 -15.95 1.57
CA TRP A 104 18.58 -15.39 0.22
C TRP A 104 17.55 -15.97 -0.76
N ASP A 105 17.09 -17.21 -0.54
CA ASP A 105 15.98 -17.80 -1.29
C ASP A 105 14.66 -17.08 -1.00
N GLY A 106 14.44 -16.63 0.24
CA GLY A 106 13.29 -15.80 0.63
C GLY A 106 13.34 -14.42 -0.02
N VAL A 107 14.52 -13.78 -0.05
CA VAL A 107 14.73 -12.51 -0.77
C VAL A 107 14.42 -12.68 -2.26
N LYS A 108 14.95 -13.74 -2.90
CA LYS A 108 14.68 -14.03 -4.31
C LYS A 108 13.19 -14.27 -4.57
N THR A 109 12.53 -15.02 -3.69
CA THR A 109 11.09 -15.28 -3.75
C THR A 109 10.30 -13.98 -3.66
N TYR A 110 10.71 -13.03 -2.81
CA TYR A 110 10.11 -11.70 -2.78
C TYR A 110 10.30 -10.93 -4.09
N LEU A 111 11.51 -10.88 -4.62
CA LEU A 111 11.75 -10.13 -5.86
C LEU A 111 10.90 -10.71 -7.02
N ASP A 112 10.79 -12.03 -7.10
CA ASP A 112 9.98 -12.72 -8.12
C ASP A 112 8.49 -12.46 -7.95
N LEU A 113 7.95 -12.55 -6.72
CA LEU A 113 6.54 -12.26 -6.48
C LEU A 113 6.22 -10.78 -6.75
N ALA A 114 7.12 -9.85 -6.38
CA ALA A 114 6.88 -8.43 -6.59
C ALA A 114 6.92 -8.08 -8.07
N GLN A 115 7.83 -8.68 -8.85
CA GLN A 115 7.84 -8.56 -10.30
C GLN A 115 6.56 -9.14 -10.93
N HIS A 116 6.07 -10.28 -10.43
CA HIS A 116 4.81 -10.87 -10.88
C HIS A 116 3.62 -9.96 -10.56
N GLY A 117 3.55 -9.45 -9.32
CA GLY A 117 2.50 -8.55 -8.85
C GLY A 117 2.48 -7.23 -9.61
N LEU A 118 3.64 -6.65 -9.91
CA LEU A 118 3.79 -5.49 -10.78
C LEU A 118 3.19 -5.76 -12.16
N LYS A 119 3.58 -6.88 -12.79
CA LYS A 119 3.06 -7.22 -14.12
C LYS A 119 1.55 -7.41 -14.09
N LEU A 120 1.05 -8.15 -13.12
CA LEU A 120 -0.38 -8.42 -12.95
C LEU A 120 -1.17 -7.13 -12.79
N GLU A 121 -0.70 -6.24 -11.91
CA GLU A 121 -1.34 -4.95 -11.65
C GLU A 121 -1.37 -4.07 -12.89
N LEU A 122 -0.26 -3.98 -13.62
CA LEU A 122 -0.18 -3.21 -14.87
C LEU A 122 -1.09 -3.79 -15.95
N ASP A 123 -1.15 -5.11 -16.11
CA ASP A 123 -2.00 -5.77 -17.09
C ASP A 123 -3.50 -5.54 -16.78
N LEU A 124 -3.88 -5.62 -15.49
CA LEU A 124 -5.23 -5.30 -15.04
C LEU A 124 -5.55 -3.82 -15.20
N ALA A 125 -4.62 -2.93 -14.86
CA ALA A 125 -4.79 -1.50 -14.98
C ALA A 125 -5.03 -1.10 -16.44
N ARG A 126 -4.22 -1.61 -17.39
CA ARG A 126 -4.41 -1.40 -18.83
C ARG A 126 -5.78 -1.90 -19.32
N LYS A 127 -6.28 -3.00 -18.75
CA LYS A 127 -7.55 -3.62 -19.15
C LYS A 127 -8.78 -2.91 -18.56
N LEU A 128 -8.69 -2.42 -17.32
CA LEU A 128 -9.85 -2.06 -16.51
C LEU A 128 -9.97 -0.57 -16.19
N LEU A 129 -8.86 0.17 -16.19
CA LEU A 129 -8.93 1.61 -15.96
C LEU A 129 -9.56 2.32 -17.16
N PRO A 130 -10.36 3.37 -16.93
CA PRO A 130 -10.98 4.12 -18.01
C PRO A 130 -9.96 4.89 -18.86
N ASN A 131 -8.88 5.39 -18.26
CA ASN A 131 -7.81 6.12 -18.95
C ASN A 131 -6.42 5.66 -18.46
N PRO A 132 -5.97 4.44 -18.82
CA PRO A 132 -4.74 3.86 -18.28
C PRO A 132 -3.51 4.77 -18.42
N ASP A 133 -3.33 5.45 -19.56
CA ASP A 133 -2.17 6.31 -19.83
C ASP A 133 -2.09 7.55 -18.91
N GLN A 134 -3.22 7.97 -18.33
CA GLN A 134 -3.27 9.08 -17.36
C GLN A 134 -3.19 8.58 -15.92
N GLN A 135 -3.58 7.33 -15.68
CA GLN A 135 -3.78 6.76 -14.35
C GLN A 135 -2.68 5.79 -13.95
N VAL A 136 -1.76 5.48 -14.87
CA VAL A 136 -0.55 4.69 -14.65
C VAL A 136 0.63 5.42 -15.28
N LYS A 137 1.69 5.62 -14.51
CA LYS A 137 2.95 6.22 -14.96
C LYS A 137 4.08 5.20 -14.82
N GLN A 138 4.49 4.60 -15.94
CA GLN A 138 5.62 3.66 -16.01
C GLN A 138 6.93 4.41 -16.28
N ASN A 139 7.26 5.31 -15.37
CA ASN A 139 8.43 6.18 -15.50
C ASN A 139 9.64 5.64 -14.71
N GLY A 140 9.59 4.41 -14.20
CA GLY A 140 10.63 3.82 -13.35
C GLY A 140 10.71 4.44 -11.96
N SER A 141 11.59 3.88 -11.14
CA SER A 141 11.94 4.43 -9.83
C SER A 141 13.45 4.53 -9.61
N LEU A 142 13.89 5.51 -8.82
CA LEU A 142 15.29 5.71 -8.46
C LEU A 142 15.45 5.76 -6.93
N MET A 143 16.17 4.79 -6.38
CA MET A 143 16.62 4.81 -4.99
C MET A 143 17.88 5.65 -4.88
N VAL A 144 17.88 6.73 -4.11
CA VAL A 144 19.03 7.65 -3.98
C VAL A 144 19.63 7.65 -2.57
N CYS A 145 20.89 8.06 -2.46
CA CYS A 145 21.55 8.27 -1.17
C CYS A 145 22.49 9.48 -1.16
N GLU A 146 22.78 9.97 0.04
CA GLU A 146 23.86 10.94 0.29
C GLU A 146 25.21 10.24 0.42
N ALA A 147 26.30 11.02 0.48
CA ALA A 147 27.68 10.52 0.44
C ALA A 147 28.01 9.49 1.53
N ASP A 148 27.51 9.70 2.75
CA ASP A 148 27.71 8.85 3.92
C ASP A 148 27.09 7.46 3.78
N ARG A 149 26.17 7.29 2.82
CA ARG A 149 25.43 6.03 2.58
C ARG A 149 25.80 5.35 1.26
N SER A 150 26.73 5.91 0.49
CA SER A 150 27.12 5.43 -0.84
C SER A 150 27.64 3.99 -0.85
N GLU A 151 28.46 3.61 0.14
CA GLU A 151 28.96 2.24 0.28
C GLU A 151 27.82 1.26 0.55
N ARG A 152 26.87 1.63 1.41
CA ARG A 152 25.70 0.81 1.69
C ARG A 152 24.83 0.63 0.45
N LEU A 153 24.59 1.71 -0.30
CA LEU A 153 23.85 1.63 -1.56
C LEU A 153 24.55 0.71 -2.57
N ARG A 154 25.89 0.75 -2.64
CA ARG A 154 26.66 -0.15 -3.49
C ARG A 154 26.50 -1.62 -3.09
N GLN A 155 26.46 -1.92 -1.79
CA GLN A 155 26.19 -3.28 -1.30
C GLN A 155 24.80 -3.76 -1.74
N GLU A 156 23.76 -2.94 -1.56
CA GLU A 156 22.40 -3.25 -2.04
C GLU A 156 22.38 -3.53 -3.55
N PHE A 157 23.05 -2.70 -4.35
CA PHE A 157 23.16 -2.91 -5.79
C PHE A 157 23.80 -4.26 -6.12
N ASN A 158 24.89 -4.62 -5.44
CA ASN A 158 25.57 -5.89 -5.67
C ASN A 158 24.69 -7.09 -5.32
N PHE A 159 23.92 -7.02 -4.22
CA PHE A 159 22.95 -8.05 -3.87
C PHE A 159 21.87 -8.18 -4.94
N LEU A 160 21.27 -7.07 -5.38
CA LEU A 160 20.26 -7.04 -6.44
C LEU A 160 20.78 -7.66 -7.75
N GLN A 161 22.00 -7.30 -8.16
CA GLN A 161 22.66 -7.86 -9.35
C GLN A 161 22.87 -9.37 -9.20
N SER A 162 23.33 -9.84 -8.04
CA SER A 162 23.54 -11.27 -7.78
C SER A 162 22.23 -12.09 -7.83
N LEU A 163 21.11 -11.45 -7.51
CA LEU A 163 19.77 -12.04 -7.54
C LEU A 163 19.07 -11.87 -8.90
N GLY A 164 19.73 -11.23 -9.89
CA GLY A 164 19.19 -11.02 -11.23
C GLY A 164 18.05 -9.99 -11.28
N CYS A 165 17.97 -9.08 -10.32
CA CYS A 165 17.00 -7.98 -10.36
C CYS A 165 17.34 -7.03 -11.53
N PRO A 166 16.36 -6.64 -12.37
CA PRO A 166 16.58 -5.67 -13.45
C PRO A 166 16.74 -4.28 -12.84
N CYS A 167 17.98 -3.90 -12.53
CA CYS A 167 18.33 -2.58 -12.02
C CYS A 167 19.66 -2.08 -12.57
N GLU A 168 19.83 -0.76 -12.56
CA GLU A 168 21.05 -0.10 -13.04
C GLU A 168 21.67 0.79 -11.96
N TRP A 169 22.99 0.86 -11.93
CA TRP A 169 23.69 1.84 -11.12
C TRP A 169 23.69 3.20 -11.80
N TRP A 170 23.30 4.24 -11.07
CA TRP A 170 23.45 5.63 -11.47
C TRP A 170 24.56 6.29 -10.65
N ASP A 171 25.49 6.93 -11.35
CA ASP A 171 26.54 7.73 -10.76
C ASP A 171 26.05 9.14 -10.38
N GLU A 172 26.95 9.92 -9.79
CA GLU A 172 26.68 11.28 -9.33
C GLU A 172 26.20 12.19 -10.46
N GLU A 173 26.79 12.09 -11.66
CA GLU A 173 26.39 12.92 -12.81
C GLU A 173 24.92 12.68 -13.19
N ARG A 174 24.51 11.42 -13.33
CA ARG A 174 23.12 11.07 -13.66
C ARG A 174 22.13 11.48 -12.56
N VAL A 175 22.51 11.31 -11.29
CA VAL A 175 21.67 11.68 -10.16
C VAL A 175 21.53 13.20 -10.04
N ILE A 176 22.62 13.96 -10.24
CA ILE A 176 22.58 15.43 -10.29
C ILE A 176 21.72 15.90 -11.46
N ALA A 177 21.79 15.24 -12.62
CA ALA A 177 20.94 15.57 -13.75
C ALA A 177 19.44 15.42 -13.42
N ALA A 178 19.06 14.39 -12.66
CA ALA A 178 17.66 14.11 -12.31
C ALA A 178 17.12 14.95 -11.13
N HIS A 179 17.98 15.47 -10.26
CA HIS A 179 17.58 16.15 -9.02
C HIS A 179 18.04 17.60 -8.88
N GLY A 180 19.10 17.98 -9.59
CA GLY A 180 19.89 19.18 -9.30
C GLY A 180 20.89 18.94 -8.14
N ALA A 181 22.04 19.62 -8.22
CA ALA A 181 23.14 19.40 -7.28
C ALA A 181 22.78 19.72 -5.81
N SER A 182 21.86 20.66 -5.58
CA SER A 182 21.40 21.06 -4.24
C SER A 182 20.74 19.94 -3.45
N ALA A 183 20.21 18.90 -4.12
CA ALA A 183 19.60 17.76 -3.44
C ALA A 183 20.61 16.92 -2.64
N GLY A 184 21.90 17.00 -2.98
CA GLY A 184 23.01 16.37 -2.26
C GLY A 184 23.15 14.86 -2.44
N TYR A 185 22.48 14.29 -3.45
CA TYR A 185 22.58 12.86 -3.75
C TYR A 185 23.78 12.57 -4.66
N VAL A 186 24.51 11.48 -4.37
CA VAL A 186 25.78 11.15 -5.06
C VAL A 186 25.71 9.86 -5.88
N ALA A 187 24.65 9.08 -5.72
CA ALA A 187 24.46 7.80 -6.39
C ALA A 187 23.01 7.33 -6.31
N GLY A 188 22.64 6.42 -7.20
CA GLY A 188 21.32 5.80 -7.19
C GLY A 188 21.28 4.38 -7.75
N ILE A 189 20.22 3.65 -7.42
CA ILE A 189 19.84 2.40 -8.09
C ILE A 189 18.53 2.65 -8.82
N TRP A 190 18.55 2.42 -10.13
CA TRP A 190 17.44 2.64 -11.03
C TRP A 190 16.68 1.35 -11.34
N PHE A 191 15.35 1.43 -11.25
CA PHE A 191 14.40 0.34 -11.47
C PHE A 191 13.47 0.72 -12.64
N PRO A 192 13.82 0.39 -13.89
CA PRO A 192 13.09 0.84 -15.07
C PRO A 192 11.66 0.28 -15.17
N GLN A 193 11.40 -0.86 -14.54
CA GLN A 193 10.10 -1.54 -14.56
C GLN A 193 9.07 -0.91 -13.63
N ASP A 194 9.52 -0.20 -12.60
CA ASP A 194 8.64 0.31 -11.55
C ASP A 194 7.69 1.38 -12.11
N ALA A 195 6.54 1.53 -11.45
CA ALA A 195 5.48 2.42 -11.91
C ALA A 195 4.79 3.13 -10.75
N ARG A 196 3.91 4.07 -11.09
CA ARG A 196 2.94 4.65 -10.16
C ARG A 196 1.53 4.50 -10.70
N ILE A 197 0.52 4.43 -9.83
CA ILE A 197 -0.90 4.26 -10.18
C ILE A 197 -1.84 5.15 -9.36
N ASP A 198 -2.96 5.55 -9.95
CA ASP A 198 -4.15 6.03 -9.24
C ASP A 198 -4.90 4.83 -8.65
N SER A 199 -4.52 4.48 -7.42
CA SER A 199 -5.02 3.32 -6.70
C SER A 199 -6.51 3.39 -6.36
N VAL A 200 -7.07 4.59 -6.20
CA VAL A 200 -8.50 4.77 -5.93
C VAL A 200 -9.31 4.39 -7.15
N SER A 201 -8.91 4.89 -8.33
CA SER A 201 -9.56 4.49 -9.58
C SER A 201 -9.37 3.02 -9.87
N PHE A 202 -8.18 2.48 -9.61
CA PHE A 202 -7.90 1.06 -9.82
C PHE A 202 -8.78 0.16 -8.96
N ALA A 203 -8.91 0.44 -7.66
CA ALA A 203 -9.80 -0.31 -6.76
C ALA A 203 -11.26 -0.29 -7.24
N LYS A 204 -11.76 0.87 -7.66
CA LYS A 204 -13.12 1.01 -8.21
C LYS A 204 -13.31 0.21 -9.50
N SER A 205 -12.37 0.32 -10.44
CA SER A 205 -12.41 -0.42 -11.71
C SER A 205 -12.38 -1.94 -11.51
N LEU A 206 -11.63 -2.44 -10.52
CA LEU A 206 -11.63 -3.86 -10.15
C LEU A 206 -13.00 -4.33 -9.65
N LEU A 207 -13.61 -3.55 -8.75
CA LEU A 207 -14.95 -3.86 -8.22
C LEU A 207 -16.01 -3.78 -9.32
N ASP A 208 -15.99 -2.76 -10.17
CA ASP A 208 -16.92 -2.64 -11.31
C ASP A 208 -16.82 -3.84 -12.25
N ALA A 209 -15.59 -4.31 -12.52
CA ALA A 209 -15.37 -5.51 -13.31
C ALA A 209 -15.90 -6.78 -12.62
N ALA A 210 -15.71 -6.89 -11.31
CA ALA A 210 -16.22 -8.01 -10.51
C ALA A 210 -17.76 -8.00 -10.43
N LEU A 211 -18.39 -6.84 -10.25
CA LEU A 211 -19.85 -6.66 -10.23
C LEU A 211 -20.49 -7.08 -11.56
N LYS A 212 -19.87 -6.77 -12.70
CA LYS A 212 -20.35 -7.16 -14.04
C LYS A 212 -20.47 -8.67 -14.25
N THR A 213 -19.79 -9.48 -13.43
CA THR A 213 -19.92 -10.94 -13.48
C THR A 213 -21.25 -11.46 -12.89
N GLY A 214 -21.96 -10.63 -12.10
CA GLY A 214 -23.13 -11.03 -11.34
C GLY A 214 -22.83 -11.90 -10.12
N SER A 215 -21.55 -12.23 -9.86
CA SER A 215 -21.15 -13.08 -8.74
C SER A 215 -20.84 -12.30 -7.46
N LEU A 216 -20.61 -10.99 -7.57
CA LEU A 216 -20.29 -10.10 -6.46
C LEU A 216 -21.46 -9.18 -6.14
N THR A 217 -21.75 -9.01 -4.85
CA THR A 217 -22.51 -7.90 -4.30
C THR A 217 -21.56 -6.96 -3.57
N LEU A 218 -21.60 -5.66 -3.88
CA LEU A 218 -20.89 -4.64 -3.13
C LEU A 218 -21.86 -3.94 -2.18
N ARG A 219 -21.48 -3.83 -0.91
CA ARG A 219 -22.19 -3.04 0.10
C ARG A 219 -21.21 -2.08 0.75
N ASP A 220 -21.11 -0.89 0.19
CA ASP A 220 -20.32 0.21 0.69
C ASP A 220 -21.12 1.10 1.66
N GLN A 221 -20.42 2.01 2.36
CA GLN A 221 -20.98 2.84 3.44
C GLN A 221 -21.79 2.07 4.49
N CYS A 222 -21.49 0.78 4.70
CA CYS A 222 -22.23 -0.02 5.67
C CYS A 222 -21.77 0.24 7.11
N SER A 223 -22.52 -0.29 8.08
CA SER A 223 -22.07 -0.34 9.47
C SER A 223 -20.72 -1.07 9.54
N PRO A 224 -19.73 -0.57 10.32
CA PRO A 224 -18.42 -1.19 10.43
C PRO A 224 -18.51 -2.63 10.93
N VAL A 225 -17.65 -3.51 10.41
CA VAL A 225 -17.43 -4.84 10.99
C VAL A 225 -16.72 -4.66 12.33
N VAL A 226 -17.26 -5.28 13.38
CA VAL A 226 -16.75 -5.18 14.76
C VAL A 226 -16.23 -6.50 15.31
N ASP A 227 -16.64 -7.63 14.72
CA ASP A 227 -16.13 -8.96 15.10
C ASP A 227 -16.27 -9.95 13.94
N ILE A 228 -15.31 -10.87 13.86
CA ILE A 228 -15.31 -12.00 12.93
C ILE A 228 -14.85 -13.23 13.70
N GLN A 229 -15.65 -14.29 13.67
CA GLN A 229 -15.32 -15.53 14.36
C GLN A 229 -15.76 -16.74 13.55
N ASN A 230 -14.98 -17.82 13.61
CA ASN A 230 -15.45 -19.13 13.15
C ASN A 230 -16.66 -19.56 14.00
N ASP A 231 -17.64 -20.22 13.39
CA ASP A 231 -18.66 -20.93 14.14
C ASP A 231 -18.03 -22.11 14.93
N ASP A 232 -18.75 -22.61 15.95
CA ASP A 232 -18.30 -23.72 16.79
C ASP A 232 -17.87 -24.97 16.00
N SER A 233 -18.57 -25.26 14.90
CA SER A 233 -18.28 -26.36 13.98
C SER A 233 -17.22 -26.03 12.92
N ARG A 234 -16.74 -24.78 12.87
CA ARG A 234 -15.78 -24.25 11.87
C ARG A 234 -16.23 -24.47 10.42
N SER A 235 -17.54 -24.54 10.19
CA SER A 235 -18.13 -24.75 8.86
C SER A 235 -18.33 -23.44 8.10
N HIS A 236 -18.40 -22.33 8.84
CA HIS A 236 -18.51 -20.97 8.35
C HIS A 236 -17.95 -20.00 9.39
N ALA A 237 -17.82 -18.73 9.00
CA ALA A 237 -17.55 -17.62 9.91
C ALA A 237 -18.80 -16.73 10.04
N VAL A 238 -18.95 -16.14 11.22
CA VAL A 238 -19.96 -15.14 11.56
C VAL A 238 -19.29 -13.76 11.58
N ILE A 239 -19.83 -12.83 10.81
CA ILE A 239 -19.38 -11.44 10.71
C ILE A 239 -20.42 -10.57 11.40
N LYS A 240 -20.01 -9.84 12.44
CA LYS A 240 -20.89 -8.94 13.20
C LYS A 240 -20.60 -7.49 12.84
N LEU A 241 -21.65 -6.71 12.60
CA LEU A 241 -21.57 -5.28 12.36
C LEU A 241 -21.93 -4.46 13.61
N GLU A 242 -21.51 -3.20 13.62
CA GLU A 242 -21.76 -2.25 14.72
C GLU A 242 -23.26 -2.04 15.02
N ASP A 243 -24.12 -2.11 14.00
CA ASP A 243 -25.58 -1.95 14.15
C ASP A 243 -26.30 -3.23 14.65
N GLY A 244 -25.56 -4.31 14.87
CA GLY A 244 -26.07 -5.59 15.35
C GLY A 244 -26.47 -6.58 14.26
N GLU A 245 -26.33 -6.23 12.97
CA GLU A 245 -26.50 -7.21 11.88
C GLU A 245 -25.42 -8.30 11.98
N CYS A 246 -25.82 -9.56 11.74
CA CYS A 246 -24.92 -10.70 11.62
C CYS A 246 -25.04 -11.33 10.22
N LEU A 247 -23.89 -11.56 9.59
CA LEU A 247 -23.77 -12.25 8.31
C LEU A 247 -23.01 -13.57 8.49
N GLU A 248 -23.28 -14.54 7.63
CA GLU A 248 -22.59 -15.83 7.64
C GLU A 248 -21.88 -16.04 6.30
N ALA A 249 -20.66 -16.56 6.32
CA ALA A 249 -19.93 -16.89 5.10
C ALA A 249 -19.10 -18.16 5.25
N LYS A 250 -19.05 -19.02 4.22
CA LYS A 250 -18.17 -20.21 4.26
C LYS A 250 -16.70 -19.80 4.44
N GLN A 251 -16.29 -18.70 3.82
CA GLN A 251 -14.95 -18.12 3.98
C GLN A 251 -15.03 -16.59 4.08
N VAL A 252 -14.06 -15.99 4.77
CA VAL A 252 -13.94 -14.54 4.93
C VAL A 252 -12.51 -14.11 4.59
N ILE A 253 -12.37 -13.06 3.78
CA ILE A 253 -11.11 -12.36 3.58
C ILE A 253 -11.15 -11.03 4.34
N VAL A 254 -10.19 -10.81 5.22
CA VAL A 254 -9.98 -9.53 5.91
C VAL A 254 -8.90 -8.75 5.17
N ALA A 255 -9.30 -7.69 4.46
CA ALA A 255 -8.44 -6.84 3.63
C ALA A 255 -8.61 -5.34 4.00
N THR A 256 -8.59 -5.07 5.30
CA THR A 256 -8.98 -3.78 5.91
C THR A 256 -7.81 -2.83 6.17
N GLY A 257 -6.59 -3.20 5.75
CA GLY A 257 -5.38 -2.49 6.15
C GLY A 257 -5.27 -2.40 7.67
N GLY A 258 -5.14 -1.19 8.20
CA GLY A 258 -5.08 -0.92 9.65
C GLY A 258 -6.41 -0.50 10.29
N MET A 259 -7.56 -0.64 9.61
CA MET A 259 -8.84 -0.08 10.09
C MET A 259 -9.70 -1.02 10.92
N PHE A 260 -9.48 -2.33 10.81
CA PHE A 260 -10.19 -3.34 11.59
C PHE A 260 -9.17 -4.13 12.42
N PHE A 261 -9.42 -4.23 13.72
CA PHE A 261 -8.53 -4.86 14.68
C PHE A 261 -9.09 -6.20 15.11
N ASP A 262 -8.69 -7.24 14.40
CA ASP A 262 -8.96 -8.60 14.83
C ASP A 262 -8.05 -8.97 16.01
N LYS A 263 -8.61 -9.64 17.02
CA LYS A 263 -7.87 -10.17 18.17
C LYS A 263 -6.73 -11.11 17.76
N GLN A 264 -6.87 -11.84 16.66
CA GLN A 264 -5.84 -12.73 16.12
C GLN A 264 -4.62 -11.98 15.58
N LEU A 265 -4.76 -10.69 15.26
CA LEU A 265 -3.69 -9.84 14.75
C LEU A 265 -3.04 -8.99 15.85
N ALA A 266 -3.52 -9.11 17.09
CA ALA A 266 -2.99 -8.35 18.21
C ALA A 266 -1.49 -8.65 18.40
N GLY A 267 -0.68 -7.59 18.41
CA GLY A 267 0.78 -7.68 18.57
C GLY A 267 1.56 -7.96 17.27
N ILE A 268 0.89 -8.36 16.19
CA ILE A 268 1.54 -8.64 14.88
C ILE A 268 1.04 -7.74 13.75
N LEU A 269 -0.01 -6.94 13.97
CA LEU A 269 -0.44 -5.89 13.06
C LEU A 269 -0.59 -4.57 13.82
N THR A 270 0.11 -3.53 13.38
CA THR A 270 0.06 -2.20 13.99
C THR A 270 -0.45 -1.18 12.98
N PRO A 271 -1.53 -0.44 13.28
CA PRO A 271 -2.03 0.65 12.45
C PRO A 271 -1.07 1.83 12.48
N ARG A 272 -0.82 2.43 11.32
CA ARG A 272 0.06 3.60 11.20
C ARG A 272 -0.53 4.61 10.24
N TYR A 273 -0.11 5.86 10.38
CA TYR A 273 -0.38 6.86 9.35
C TYR A 273 0.80 7.05 8.44
N SER A 274 0.50 7.27 7.17
CA SER A 274 1.41 7.82 6.17
C SER A 274 0.90 9.17 5.69
N TYR A 275 1.82 10.08 5.36
CA TYR A 275 1.52 11.48 5.09
C TYR A 275 1.95 11.86 3.68
N LEU A 276 1.28 12.88 3.15
CA LEU A 276 1.48 13.39 1.80
C LEU A 276 1.44 14.92 1.81
N ALA A 277 2.35 15.53 1.07
CA ALA A 277 2.33 16.95 0.71
C ALA A 277 2.55 17.10 -0.80
N ALA A 278 1.81 17.99 -1.45
CA ALA A 278 1.94 18.29 -2.88
C ALA A 278 2.40 19.74 -3.05
N LEU A 279 3.70 19.97 -3.07
CA LEU A 279 4.27 21.32 -3.23
C LEU A 279 4.12 21.78 -4.68
N PRO A 280 3.72 23.04 -4.95
CA PRO A 280 3.71 23.57 -6.30
C PRO A 280 5.10 23.44 -6.94
N HIS A 281 5.16 22.80 -8.10
CA HIS A 281 6.34 22.72 -8.93
C HIS A 281 6.43 23.96 -9.81
N ILE A 282 7.61 24.58 -9.83
CA ILE A 282 7.96 25.63 -10.78
C ILE A 282 9.11 25.14 -11.65
N ASP A 283 9.22 25.65 -12.88
CA ASP A 283 10.33 25.32 -13.77
C ASP A 283 11.67 25.66 -13.07
N PRO A 284 12.55 24.67 -12.82
CA PRO A 284 13.80 24.90 -12.12
C PRO A 284 14.80 25.73 -12.95
N GLY A 285 14.55 25.93 -14.25
CA GLY A 285 15.46 26.64 -15.15
C GLY A 285 16.83 25.93 -15.26
N PRO A 286 17.93 26.67 -15.48
CA PRO A 286 19.25 26.09 -15.74
C PRO A 286 19.93 25.47 -14.52
N LEU A 287 19.32 25.56 -13.33
CA LEU A 287 19.86 25.03 -12.07
C LEU A 287 19.74 23.50 -11.97
N GLY A 288 19.04 22.86 -12.91
CA GLY A 288 18.69 21.44 -12.84
C GLY A 288 17.54 21.19 -11.86
N GLY A 289 16.84 20.08 -12.03
CA GLY A 289 15.68 19.72 -11.21
C GLY A 289 14.94 18.54 -11.78
N MET A 290 13.84 18.17 -11.14
CA MET A 290 13.05 17.01 -11.54
C MET A 290 12.25 17.29 -12.82
N ASP A 291 12.20 16.31 -13.73
CA ASP A 291 11.46 16.42 -14.99
C ASP A 291 9.96 16.68 -14.78
N ALA A 292 9.41 17.60 -15.58
CA ALA A 292 7.99 17.91 -15.66
C ALA A 292 7.45 17.62 -17.08
N PRO A 293 6.16 17.27 -17.25
CA PRO A 293 5.13 17.22 -16.22
C PRO A 293 5.14 15.93 -15.37
N ASP A 294 5.91 14.92 -15.74
CA ASP A 294 5.99 13.66 -15.00
C ASP A 294 7.45 13.22 -14.84
N SER A 295 7.89 12.96 -13.62
CA SER A 295 9.20 12.36 -13.35
C SER A 295 9.08 10.85 -13.07
N ALA A 296 10.22 10.19 -12.94
CA ALA A 296 10.31 8.92 -12.22
C ALA A 296 9.83 9.06 -10.76
N ASN A 297 9.59 7.93 -10.09
CA ASN A 297 9.42 7.93 -8.64
C ASN A 297 10.78 7.88 -7.95
N PHE A 298 11.07 8.81 -7.06
CA PHE A 298 12.30 8.85 -6.30
C PHE A 298 12.05 8.38 -4.87
N PHE A 299 13.01 7.70 -4.25
CA PHE A 299 12.93 7.36 -2.83
C PHE A 299 14.30 7.25 -2.19
N THR A 300 14.41 7.52 -0.89
CA THR A 300 15.70 7.43 -0.20
C THR A 300 16.08 5.98 0.08
N LEU A 301 17.37 5.69 0.14
CA LEU A 301 17.86 4.47 0.78
C LEU A 301 17.33 4.40 2.24
N GLY A 302 16.64 3.31 2.59
CA GLY A 302 15.93 3.18 3.87
C GLY A 302 14.51 3.77 3.87
N PHE A 303 14.00 4.18 2.70
CA PHE A 303 12.60 4.48 2.45
C PHE A 303 11.95 5.47 3.44
N THR A 304 12.69 6.52 3.80
CA THR A 304 12.16 7.56 4.71
C THR A 304 11.21 8.53 4.01
N HIS A 305 11.45 8.73 2.72
CA HIS A 305 10.69 9.60 1.84
C HIS A 305 10.62 8.96 0.45
N ASP A 306 9.48 9.13 -0.22
CA ASP A 306 9.37 8.99 -1.66
C ASP A 306 8.75 10.26 -2.26
N TRP A 307 9.13 10.60 -3.49
CA TRP A 307 8.65 11.82 -4.15
C TRP A 307 8.70 11.72 -5.67
N CYS A 308 7.90 12.54 -6.33
CA CYS A 308 7.85 12.61 -7.79
C CYS A 308 7.23 13.94 -8.23
N VAL A 309 7.48 14.31 -9.49
CA VAL A 309 6.71 15.33 -10.19
C VAL A 309 5.53 14.66 -10.91
N GLU A 310 4.36 15.27 -10.75
CA GLU A 310 3.17 14.98 -11.57
C GLU A 310 2.39 16.27 -11.78
N ASN A 311 2.18 16.62 -13.04
CA ASN A 311 1.66 17.90 -13.49
C ASN A 311 2.46 19.07 -12.92
N ASN A 312 1.84 19.86 -12.04
CA ASN A 312 2.41 21.07 -11.45
C ASN A 312 2.77 20.87 -9.98
N PHE A 313 3.00 19.63 -9.54
CA PHE A 313 3.30 19.33 -8.14
C PHE A 313 4.53 18.44 -7.99
N VAL A 314 5.38 18.77 -7.02
CA VAL A 314 6.25 17.81 -6.35
C VAL A 314 5.47 17.19 -5.22
N ARG A 315 5.09 15.92 -5.39
CA ARG A 315 4.42 15.16 -4.34
C ARG A 315 5.47 14.44 -3.52
N ILE A 316 5.36 14.55 -2.20
CA ILE A 316 6.29 14.01 -1.21
C ILE A 316 5.46 13.17 -0.22
N SER A 317 5.94 11.97 0.07
CA SER A 317 5.42 11.09 1.11
C SER A 317 6.52 10.73 2.09
N GLY A 318 6.13 10.33 3.31
CA GLY A 318 7.03 9.98 4.39
C GLY A 318 6.43 10.36 5.75
N GLU A 319 7.29 10.55 6.75
CA GLU A 319 6.90 10.76 8.16
C GLU A 319 6.04 9.61 8.73
N ASP A 320 6.23 8.42 8.19
CA ASP A 320 5.53 7.18 8.52
C ASP A 320 5.83 6.69 9.96
N HIS A 321 5.25 5.54 10.34
CA HIS A 321 5.43 4.89 11.64
C HIS A 321 4.81 5.62 12.85
N TYR A 322 4.07 6.71 12.63
CA TYR A 322 3.27 7.29 13.71
C TYR A 322 2.05 6.41 14.01
N SER A 323 1.76 6.19 15.30
CA SER A 323 0.71 5.28 15.72
C SER A 323 -0.66 5.73 15.21
N GLY A 324 -1.33 4.86 14.46
CA GLY A 324 -2.71 5.03 14.01
C GLY A 324 -3.74 5.04 15.15
N LEU A 325 -3.30 4.83 16.39
CA LEU A 325 -4.13 4.88 17.60
C LEU A 325 -4.23 6.27 18.22
N LYS A 326 -3.50 7.27 17.68
CA LYS A 326 -3.55 8.67 18.12
C LYS A 326 -4.07 9.56 17.00
N SER A 327 -4.29 10.85 17.29
CA SER A 327 -4.56 11.83 16.23
C SER A 327 -3.34 11.95 15.32
N PRO A 328 -3.53 12.11 14.00
CA PRO A 328 -2.48 11.99 13.00
C PRO A 328 -1.40 13.09 13.10
N ARG A 329 -1.64 14.21 13.79
CA ARG A 329 -0.75 15.39 13.76
C ARG A 329 -0.47 15.85 12.34
N ALA A 330 -1.48 15.78 11.47
CA ALA A 330 -1.38 15.98 10.03
C ALA A 330 -0.70 17.31 9.67
N LYS A 331 -1.08 18.42 10.32
CA LYS A 331 -0.46 19.74 10.06
C LYS A 331 1.04 19.71 10.35
N GLN A 332 1.45 19.11 11.47
CA GLN A 332 2.87 19.02 11.85
C GLN A 332 3.64 18.13 10.87
N ARG A 333 3.08 16.96 10.55
CA ARG A 333 3.76 15.92 9.76
C ARG A 333 3.89 16.31 8.29
N CYS A 334 2.79 16.74 7.65
CA CYS A 334 2.86 17.27 6.28
C CYS A 334 3.74 18.53 6.20
N GLY A 335 3.75 19.36 7.26
CA GLY A 335 4.66 20.51 7.36
C GLY A 335 6.13 20.14 7.37
N ARG A 336 6.51 19.01 7.97
CA ARG A 336 7.89 18.49 7.92
C ARG A 336 8.27 17.98 6.54
N LEU A 337 7.33 17.32 5.84
CA LEU A 337 7.53 16.92 4.44
C LEU A 337 7.75 18.13 3.54
N ALA A 338 6.95 19.19 3.73
CA ALA A 338 7.12 20.44 3.01
C ALA A 338 8.49 21.09 3.30
N GLN A 339 8.87 21.17 4.57
CA GLN A 339 10.18 21.68 4.99
C GLN A 339 11.34 20.88 4.39
N TRP A 340 11.23 19.54 4.36
CA TRP A 340 12.20 18.67 3.71
C TRP A 340 12.30 18.98 2.21
N GLY A 341 11.15 19.12 1.53
CA GLY A 341 11.07 19.47 0.11
C GLY A 341 11.78 20.79 -0.20
N TRP A 342 11.48 21.86 0.53
CA TRP A 342 12.13 23.17 0.35
C TRP A 342 13.63 23.15 0.65
N THR A 343 14.06 22.30 1.60
CA THR A 343 15.48 22.16 1.95
C THR A 343 16.25 21.43 0.85
N LYS A 344 15.66 20.36 0.29
CA LYS A 344 16.27 19.55 -0.77
C LYS A 344 16.23 20.22 -2.15
N TYR A 345 15.15 20.93 -2.44
CA TYR A 345 14.90 21.54 -3.72
C TYR A 345 14.62 23.04 -3.51
N PRO A 346 15.68 23.87 -3.35
CA PRO A 346 15.52 25.29 -3.02
C PRO A 346 14.90 26.12 -4.16
N TYR A 347 14.73 25.54 -5.35
CA TYR A 347 13.95 26.14 -6.42
C TYR A 347 12.43 26.08 -6.15
N LEU A 348 11.95 25.24 -5.23
CA LEU A 348 10.56 25.25 -4.82
C LEU A 348 10.28 26.50 -3.97
N GLU A 349 9.11 27.10 -4.16
CA GLU A 349 8.72 28.31 -3.44
C GLU A 349 8.51 28.02 -1.95
N PHE A 350 9.42 28.53 -1.11
CA PHE A 350 9.33 28.40 0.34
C PHE A 350 8.07 29.06 0.89
N GLY A 351 7.30 28.32 1.68
CA GLY A 351 6.08 28.83 2.31
C GLY A 351 4.86 28.89 1.39
N ALA A 352 4.94 28.40 0.16
CA ALA A 352 3.78 28.27 -0.72
C ALA A 352 2.67 27.43 -0.09
N ASP A 353 1.43 27.73 -0.41
CA ASP A 353 0.29 26.88 -0.04
C ASP A 353 0.33 25.56 -0.82
N TYR A 354 -0.01 24.46 -0.14
CA TYR A 354 0.01 23.13 -0.74
C TYR A 354 -1.14 22.25 -0.23
N PRO A 355 -1.71 21.38 -1.09
CA PRO A 355 -2.53 20.27 -0.65
C PRO A 355 -1.72 19.32 0.24
N ALA A 356 -2.33 18.87 1.34
CA ALA A 356 -1.76 17.91 2.25
C ALA A 356 -2.79 16.87 2.65
N THR A 357 -2.36 15.63 2.84
CA THR A 357 -3.25 14.59 3.32
C THR A 357 -2.51 13.47 4.04
N TYR A 358 -3.27 12.54 4.62
CA TYR A 358 -2.75 11.36 5.30
C TYR A 358 -3.71 10.18 5.07
N GLY A 359 -3.21 8.97 5.31
CA GLY A 359 -4.00 7.75 5.25
C GLY A 359 -3.49 6.72 6.24
N ILE A 360 -4.40 5.88 6.75
CA ILE A 360 -4.06 4.77 7.64
C ILE A 360 -3.64 3.55 6.82
N TYR A 361 -2.50 2.98 7.20
CA TYR A 361 -1.99 1.72 6.72
C TYR A 361 -1.69 0.82 7.93
N SER A 362 -1.09 -0.34 7.68
CA SER A 362 -0.74 -1.29 8.73
C SER A 362 0.65 -1.87 8.56
N GLU A 363 1.36 -2.04 9.67
CA GLU A 363 2.69 -2.62 9.75
C GLU A 363 2.71 -3.96 10.46
N THR A 364 3.71 -4.75 10.11
CA THR A 364 4.00 -6.07 10.68
C THR A 364 5.41 -6.03 11.28
N PRO A 365 5.72 -6.88 12.28
CA PRO A 365 7.01 -6.84 12.97
C PRO A 365 8.23 -7.04 12.07
N ASP A 366 8.07 -7.77 10.97
CA ASP A 366 9.10 -8.11 9.98
C ASP A 366 8.95 -7.34 8.66
N PHE A 367 8.08 -6.32 8.63
CA PHE A 367 7.73 -5.53 7.45
C PHE A 367 7.15 -6.30 6.26
N MET A 368 6.85 -7.60 6.39
CA MET A 368 6.29 -8.42 5.32
C MET A 368 4.76 -8.54 5.41
N PRO A 369 4.02 -8.60 4.29
CA PRO A 369 2.58 -8.85 4.30
C PRO A 369 2.14 -10.06 5.15
N LEU A 370 0.98 -9.95 5.79
CA LEU A 370 0.33 -11.03 6.54
C LEU A 370 -0.82 -11.60 5.72
N ILE A 371 -0.55 -12.73 5.07
CA ILE A 371 -1.45 -13.38 4.13
C ILE A 371 -1.78 -14.80 4.63
N GLY A 372 -3.04 -15.20 4.50
CA GLY A 372 -3.48 -16.56 4.77
C GLY A 372 -4.20 -16.73 6.10
N LYS A 373 -4.29 -17.97 6.57
CA LYS A 373 -5.10 -18.39 7.72
C LYS A 373 -4.24 -18.69 8.93
N THR A 374 -4.65 -18.25 10.11
CA THR A 374 -3.97 -18.53 11.40
C THR A 374 -3.84 -20.02 11.69
N ASP A 375 -4.81 -20.83 11.26
CA ASP A 375 -4.78 -22.29 11.30
C ASP A 375 -5.45 -22.88 10.04
N PRO A 376 -5.17 -24.15 9.65
CA PRO A 376 -5.67 -24.72 8.40
C PRO A 376 -7.19 -24.78 8.28
N GLU A 377 -7.88 -24.91 9.41
CA GLU A 377 -9.33 -25.10 9.48
C GLU A 377 -10.09 -23.77 9.60
N SER A 378 -9.39 -22.64 9.77
CA SER A 378 -10.04 -21.34 9.86
C SER A 378 -10.80 -21.00 8.57
N CYS A 379 -12.00 -20.46 8.72
CA CYS A 379 -12.76 -19.81 7.67
C CYS A 379 -12.32 -18.36 7.45
N VAL A 380 -11.42 -17.82 8.28
CA VAL A 380 -10.92 -16.45 8.20
C VAL A 380 -9.51 -16.43 7.61
N CYS A 381 -9.36 -15.74 6.49
CA CYS A 381 -8.12 -15.49 5.79
C CYS A 381 -7.78 -14.00 5.88
N TYR A 382 -6.55 -13.66 6.25
CA TYR A 382 -6.08 -12.28 6.31
C TYR A 382 -5.31 -11.92 5.05
N MET A 383 -5.46 -10.67 4.60
CA MET A 383 -4.69 -10.04 3.53
C MET A 383 -4.38 -8.59 3.93
N VAL A 384 -3.49 -8.42 4.89
CA VAL A 384 -3.18 -7.14 5.56
C VAL A 384 -1.67 -6.94 5.68
N GLY A 385 -1.23 -5.80 6.24
CA GLY A 385 0.19 -5.52 6.41
C GLY A 385 0.85 -5.03 5.13
N CYS A 386 0.36 -3.94 4.54
CA CYS A 386 1.02 -3.34 3.39
C CYS A 386 2.36 -2.68 3.73
N ASN A 387 2.64 -2.38 5.01
CA ASN A 387 3.91 -1.83 5.48
C ASN A 387 4.33 -0.51 4.81
N ALA A 388 3.36 0.30 4.38
CA ALA A 388 3.55 1.50 3.55
C ALA A 388 4.34 1.24 2.26
N TRP A 389 4.41 -0.01 1.85
CA TRP A 389 5.16 -0.45 0.69
C TRP A 389 4.29 -0.49 -0.56
N GLY A 390 4.93 -0.48 -1.74
CA GLY A 390 4.25 -0.41 -3.02
C GLY A 390 3.24 -1.55 -3.27
N GLN A 391 2.32 -1.31 -4.21
CA GLN A 391 1.14 -2.16 -4.43
C GLN A 391 1.46 -3.52 -5.05
N ALA A 392 2.64 -3.68 -5.67
CA ALA A 392 3.03 -4.90 -6.38
C ALA A 392 2.90 -6.17 -5.51
N SER A 393 3.46 -6.16 -4.30
CA SER A 393 3.40 -7.33 -3.40
C SER A 393 1.98 -7.68 -2.95
N LEU A 394 1.13 -6.67 -2.74
CA LEU A 394 -0.28 -6.87 -2.39
C LEU A 394 -1.11 -7.35 -3.57
N SER A 395 -0.79 -6.90 -4.79
CA SER A 395 -1.40 -7.39 -6.03
C SER A 395 -1.09 -8.88 -6.22
N ALA A 396 0.16 -9.31 -5.99
CA ALA A 396 0.53 -10.72 -5.97
C ALA A 396 -0.21 -11.50 -4.86
N ALA A 397 -0.29 -10.93 -3.65
CA ALA A 397 -1.00 -11.57 -2.54
C ALA A 397 -2.51 -11.71 -2.80
N ALA A 398 -3.16 -10.70 -3.38
CA ALA A 398 -4.58 -10.73 -3.70
C ALA A 398 -4.93 -11.78 -4.77
N ALA A 399 -4.01 -12.07 -5.69
CA ALA A 399 -4.17 -13.15 -6.67
C ALA A 399 -4.26 -14.55 -6.02
N LEU A 400 -3.75 -14.70 -4.79
CA LEU A 400 -3.84 -15.93 -4.00
C LEU A 400 -5.20 -16.12 -3.32
N ALA A 401 -6.16 -15.19 -3.45
CA ALA A 401 -7.46 -15.28 -2.77
C ALA A 401 -8.20 -16.60 -3.04
N ALA A 402 -8.41 -16.94 -4.31
CA ALA A 402 -9.11 -18.18 -4.67
C ALA A 402 -8.41 -19.45 -4.15
N PRO A 403 -7.09 -19.65 -4.36
CA PRO A 403 -6.45 -20.87 -3.87
C PRO A 403 -6.28 -20.92 -2.35
N LEU A 404 -6.05 -19.80 -1.66
CA LEU A 404 -5.99 -19.77 -0.18
C LEU A 404 -7.33 -20.16 0.46
N LEU A 405 -8.43 -19.92 -0.24
CA LEU A 405 -9.78 -20.32 0.16
C LEU A 405 -10.19 -21.71 -0.36
N GLY A 406 -9.33 -22.39 -1.14
CA GLY A 406 -9.59 -23.75 -1.65
C GLY A 406 -10.51 -23.83 -2.87
N TYR A 407 -10.73 -22.72 -3.59
CA TYR A 407 -11.54 -22.72 -4.83
C TYR A 407 -10.77 -23.16 -6.07
N ARG A 408 -9.45 -23.23 -5.99
CA ARG A 408 -8.57 -23.84 -7.00
C ARG A 408 -7.26 -24.31 -6.35
N ASP A 409 -6.53 -25.17 -7.04
CA ASP A 409 -5.20 -25.56 -6.61
C ASP A 409 -4.18 -24.42 -6.73
N MET A 410 -3.18 -24.44 -5.84
CA MET A 410 -1.99 -23.58 -5.94
C MET A 410 -0.97 -24.20 -6.88
N SER A 411 -0.38 -23.37 -7.72
CA SER A 411 0.89 -23.70 -8.37
C SER A 411 2.05 -23.67 -7.37
N GLU A 412 3.18 -24.26 -7.73
CA GLU A 412 4.40 -24.25 -6.90
C GLU A 412 4.93 -22.84 -6.62
N ALA A 413 4.81 -21.92 -7.59
CA ALA A 413 5.20 -20.52 -7.40
C ALA A 413 4.27 -19.78 -6.43
N GLU A 414 2.97 -20.07 -6.49
CA GLU A 414 1.99 -19.52 -5.56
C GLU A 414 2.16 -20.07 -4.15
N GLN A 415 2.50 -21.36 -4.01
CA GLN A 415 2.80 -21.96 -2.71
C GLN A 415 3.99 -21.28 -2.05
N ARG A 416 5.09 -21.04 -2.78
CA ARG A 416 6.26 -20.31 -2.25
C ARG A 416 5.91 -18.88 -1.81
N THR A 417 5.09 -18.18 -2.59
CA THR A 417 4.57 -16.85 -2.23
C THR A 417 3.72 -16.91 -0.95
N ALA A 418 2.81 -17.89 -0.87
CA ALA A 418 1.92 -18.08 0.27
C ALA A 418 2.70 -18.44 1.55
N ASP A 419 3.75 -19.25 1.43
CA ASP A 419 4.62 -19.62 2.55
C ASP A 419 5.41 -18.41 3.07
N LEU A 420 5.98 -17.61 2.17
CA LEU A 420 6.74 -16.41 2.53
C LEU A 420 5.87 -15.38 3.27
N PHE A 421 4.63 -15.18 2.82
CA PHE A 421 3.70 -14.23 3.44
C PHE A 421 2.80 -14.84 4.52
N SER A 422 2.98 -16.11 4.86
CA SER A 422 2.08 -16.80 5.77
C SER A 422 1.98 -16.09 7.10
N ILE A 423 0.76 -15.79 7.55
CA ILE A 423 0.50 -15.27 8.90
C ILE A 423 1.04 -16.21 10.00
N ARG A 424 1.14 -17.51 9.71
CA ARG A 424 1.61 -18.53 10.66
C ARG A 424 3.08 -18.41 11.03
N ARG A 425 3.87 -17.60 10.33
CA ARG A 425 5.27 -17.35 10.72
C ARG A 425 5.40 -16.66 12.08
N PHE A 426 4.33 -16.04 12.57
CA PHE A 426 4.24 -15.46 13.92
C PHE A 426 3.48 -16.31 14.92
N SER A 427 2.85 -17.39 14.49
CA SER A 427 2.22 -18.35 15.39
C SER A 427 3.32 -19.30 15.86
N ALA A 428 3.57 -19.35 17.18
CA ALA A 428 4.46 -20.36 17.74
C ALA A 428 3.99 -21.74 17.26
N ARG A 429 4.87 -22.47 16.57
CA ARG A 429 4.61 -23.85 16.14
C ARG A 429 4.32 -24.76 17.33
#